data_AF-A0A8T2HU44-F1
#
_entry.id   AF-A0A8T2HU44-F1
#
_cell.length_a   1.000
_cell.length_b   1.000
_cell.length_c   1.000
_cell.angle_alpha   90.00
_cell.angle_beta   90.00
_cell.angle_gamma   90.00
#
_symmetry.space_group_name_H-M   'P 1'
#
loop_
_entity.id
_entity.type
_entity.pdbx_description
1 polymer ?
#
loop_
_entity_poly.entity_id
_entity_poly.type
_entity_poly.pdbx_seq_one_letter_code
_entity_poly.pdbx_strand_id
1 'polypeptide(L)'
;MTLKSFDILQPVLLRVCLSLVGLSSLLRSRMEVSSPPTSFDHIQDISFLLESGTDPSSLPYFPAILLPFYEATGAKVLPAVLLGAFADGISGCALYYLALSLNFPTTQAVDVMTMFLWNPLSIASCVSGSTDPLRLCAIFAAAASAAAGTSLARAGACLALALHFGSTWHLLLMSIPLIMLSLRKNTKTTRSSRPSDATHATTTTTTRAAFTFLAGLIVTSAMLTIASLYLIHNKSPTVSTTMNMRHSCRREEAQPWSNIEPNVGLQWYLFAEVLPPFRYLYEYIFWALPAALCLSIALRFGQQSPLGVLVAQGIVLCMLGRHPTYSNVMLWLGALPLVLLSLQKEGQNEKNKKRPSKHEAAGKHGKMWLAVGFCICLGLNTAAYELWLTLGTGNANFFYGMNLAWAAWQALALVHLLKSTSALEEDA
;
A
#
# COMPACT_ATOMS: atom_id res chain seq x y z
N MET A 1 -2.45 25.70 -14.82
CA MET A 1 -1.03 25.35 -14.59
C MET A 1 -0.79 24.01 -15.25
N THR A 2 0.12 23.95 -16.22
CA THR A 2 0.49 22.70 -16.91
C THR A 2 1.51 21.94 -16.06
N LEU A 3 1.45 20.60 -16.08
CA LEU A 3 2.44 19.73 -15.44
C LEU A 3 3.83 20.13 -15.94
N LYS A 4 4.72 20.55 -15.04
CA LYS A 4 6.11 20.84 -15.41
C LYS A 4 6.95 19.60 -15.15
N SER A 5 7.84 19.27 -16.08
CA SER A 5 8.80 18.16 -15.88
C SER A 5 9.62 18.31 -14.59
N PHE A 6 9.86 19.56 -14.16
CA PHE A 6 10.51 19.89 -12.89
C PHE A 6 9.77 19.36 -11.65
N ASP A 7 8.44 19.27 -11.68
CA ASP A 7 7.63 18.86 -10.52
C ASP A 7 7.92 17.39 -10.13
N ILE A 8 8.38 16.58 -11.08
CA ILE A 8 8.77 15.17 -10.87
C ILE A 8 10.28 15.05 -10.72
N LEU A 9 11.07 15.78 -11.51
CA LEU A 9 12.52 15.63 -11.53
C LEU A 9 13.18 16.06 -10.20
N GLN A 10 12.71 17.15 -9.59
CA GLN A 10 13.27 17.65 -8.33
C GLN A 10 13.17 16.64 -7.18
N PRO A 11 12.00 16.06 -6.85
CA PRO A 11 11.89 15.08 -5.77
C PRO A 11 12.61 13.77 -6.08
N VAL A 12 12.75 13.37 -7.35
CA VAL A 12 13.57 12.22 -7.75
C VAL A 12 15.06 12.49 -7.51
N LEU A 13 15.54 13.67 -7.92
CA LEU A 13 16.94 14.07 -7.71
C LEU A 13 17.26 14.14 -6.21
N LEU A 14 16.34 14.65 -5.39
CA LEU A 14 16.50 14.70 -3.93
C LEU A 14 16.74 13.30 -3.33
N ARG A 15 15.96 12.29 -3.73
CA ARG A 15 16.15 10.89 -3.26
C ARG A 15 17.55 10.37 -3.58
N VAL A 16 18.04 10.63 -4.79
CA VAL A 16 19.38 10.24 -5.21
C VAL A 16 20.45 10.97 -4.42
N CYS A 17 20.33 12.29 -4.26
CA CYS A 17 21.25 13.10 -3.46
C CYS A 17 21.32 12.62 -2.01
N LEU A 18 20.18 12.36 -1.37
CA LEU A 18 20.13 11.87 0.01
C LEU A 18 20.79 10.49 0.15
N SER A 19 20.62 9.61 -0.83
CA SER A 19 21.32 8.31 -0.85
C SER A 19 22.83 8.47 -0.98
N LEU A 20 23.30 9.40 -1.82
CA LEU A 20 24.73 9.69 -2.00
C LEU A 20 25.39 10.33 -0.76
N VAL A 21 24.62 11.08 0.03
CA VAL A 21 25.08 11.64 1.32
C VAL A 21 25.21 10.55 2.41
N GLY A 22 24.75 9.32 2.13
CA GLY A 22 24.86 8.19 3.05
C GLY A 22 23.65 8.01 3.96
N LEU A 23 22.54 8.72 3.72
CA LEU A 23 21.30 8.53 4.50
C LEU A 23 20.71 7.12 4.34
N SER A 24 21.04 6.45 3.23
CA SER A 24 20.60 5.08 2.95
C SER A 24 21.07 4.07 4.00
N SER A 25 22.32 4.17 4.49
CA SER A 25 22.85 3.25 5.51
C SER A 25 22.12 3.41 6.85
N LEU A 26 21.78 4.65 7.23
CA LEU A 26 20.99 4.92 8.43
C LEU A 26 19.57 4.36 8.31
N LEU A 27 18.89 4.62 7.18
CA LEU A 27 17.48 4.24 7.00
C LEU A 27 17.27 2.74 6.79
N ARG A 28 18.27 1.98 6.35
CA ARG A 28 18.18 0.52 6.22
C ARG A 28 18.06 -0.20 7.54
N SER A 29 18.80 0.29 8.55
CA SER A 29 18.75 -0.25 9.90
C SER A 29 17.40 0.00 10.60
N ARG A 30 16.54 0.86 10.03
CA ARG A 30 15.24 1.22 10.58
C ARG A 30 14.16 0.23 10.13
N MET A 31 13.71 -0.58 11.08
CA MET A 31 12.59 -1.51 10.88
C MET A 31 11.25 -0.82 10.59
N GLU A 32 11.13 0.49 10.86
CA GLU A 32 9.95 1.29 10.50
C GLU A 32 9.88 1.62 9.00
N VAL A 33 11.04 1.66 8.33
CA VAL A 33 11.19 2.10 6.94
C VAL A 33 11.14 0.91 5.98
N SER A 34 11.81 -0.17 6.36
CA SER A 34 11.85 -1.44 5.61
C SER A 34 11.59 -2.62 6.54
N SER A 35 10.83 -3.60 6.06
CA SER A 35 10.61 -4.86 6.75
C SER A 35 11.50 -5.95 6.14
N PRO A 36 11.71 -7.09 6.84
CA PRO A 36 12.52 -8.18 6.31
C PRO A 36 12.23 -8.58 4.85
N PRO A 37 10.97 -8.78 4.44
CA PRO A 37 10.65 -9.18 3.05
C PRO A 37 10.88 -8.05 2.02
N THR A 38 10.95 -6.78 2.42
CA THR A 38 11.12 -5.64 1.51
C THR A 38 12.47 -4.94 1.63
N SER A 39 13.29 -5.31 2.61
CA SER A 39 14.59 -4.69 2.87
C SER A 39 15.60 -5.01 1.78
N PHE A 40 16.52 -4.09 1.55
CA PHE A 40 17.61 -4.32 0.60
C PHE A 40 18.63 -5.34 1.13
N ASP A 41 18.92 -5.32 2.43
CA ASP A 41 19.99 -6.15 3.01
C ASP A 41 19.62 -7.64 2.89
N HIS A 42 18.36 -8.01 3.14
CA HIS A 42 17.89 -9.38 2.90
C HIS A 42 17.98 -9.80 1.43
N ILE A 43 17.83 -8.87 0.49
CA ILE A 43 17.96 -9.16 -0.94
C ILE A 43 19.41 -9.45 -1.30
N GLN A 44 20.36 -8.71 -0.71
CA GLN A 44 21.77 -8.99 -0.87
C GLN A 44 22.14 -10.37 -0.32
N ASP A 45 21.63 -10.72 0.86
CA ASP A 45 21.86 -12.04 1.47
C ASP A 45 21.33 -13.16 0.58
N ILE A 46 20.13 -13.01 0.02
CA ILE A 46 19.54 -14.01 -0.90
C ILE A 46 20.38 -14.14 -2.16
N SER A 47 20.81 -13.02 -2.76
CA SER A 47 21.70 -13.03 -3.93
C SER A 47 22.99 -13.78 -3.63
N PHE A 48 23.60 -13.50 -2.47
CA PHE A 48 24.83 -14.15 -2.03
C PHE A 48 24.64 -15.66 -1.81
N LEU A 49 23.57 -16.08 -1.12
CA LEU A 49 23.29 -17.50 -0.88
C LEU A 49 23.05 -18.28 -2.18
N LEU A 50 22.40 -17.65 -3.16
CA LEU A 50 22.19 -18.24 -4.48
C LEU A 50 23.51 -18.39 -5.25
N GLU A 51 24.41 -17.42 -5.16
CA GLU A 51 25.75 -17.50 -5.75
C GLU A 51 26.60 -18.60 -5.10
N SER A 52 26.49 -18.82 -3.78
CA SER A 52 27.18 -19.89 -3.07
C SER A 52 26.55 -21.28 -3.23
N GLY A 53 25.45 -21.41 -3.98
CA GLY A 53 24.75 -22.69 -4.19
C GLY A 53 24.02 -23.22 -2.95
N THR A 54 23.86 -22.38 -1.93
CA THR A 54 23.14 -22.71 -0.69
C THR A 54 21.65 -22.42 -0.83
N ASP A 55 20.80 -23.22 -0.20
CA ASP A 55 19.35 -23.03 -0.30
C ASP A 55 18.89 -21.78 0.47
N PRO A 56 18.30 -20.76 -0.20
CA PRO A 56 17.77 -19.58 0.47
C PRO A 56 16.45 -19.84 1.19
N SER A 57 15.93 -21.08 1.22
CA SER A 57 14.65 -21.41 1.86
C SER A 57 14.53 -21.00 3.32
N SER A 58 15.65 -20.86 4.03
CA SER A 58 15.71 -20.38 5.41
C SER A 58 15.36 -18.90 5.58
N LEU A 59 15.40 -18.11 4.50
CA LEU A 59 15.14 -16.67 4.51
C LEU A 59 13.67 -16.32 4.20
N PRO A 60 13.22 -15.12 4.59
CA PRO A 60 11.88 -14.60 4.25
C PRO A 60 11.62 -14.56 2.74
N TYR A 61 10.34 -14.40 2.37
CA TYR A 61 9.93 -14.24 0.97
C TYR A 61 10.69 -13.11 0.26
N PHE A 62 11.05 -13.33 -1.00
CA PHE A 62 11.63 -12.32 -1.87
C PHE A 62 11.03 -12.38 -3.30
N PRO A 63 10.75 -11.23 -3.93
CA PRO A 63 10.40 -11.15 -5.35
C PRO A 63 11.58 -11.54 -6.25
N ALA A 64 11.69 -12.83 -6.57
CA ALA A 64 12.75 -13.40 -7.41
C ALA A 64 12.87 -12.73 -8.80
N ILE A 65 11.81 -12.06 -9.29
CA ILE A 65 11.85 -11.28 -10.53
C ILE A 65 12.88 -10.13 -10.49
N LEU A 66 13.26 -9.65 -9.30
CA LEU A 66 14.26 -8.60 -9.15
C LEU A 66 15.70 -9.16 -9.13
N LEU A 67 15.89 -10.47 -9.04
CA LEU A 67 17.21 -11.09 -8.97
C LEU A 67 18.12 -10.68 -10.14
N PRO A 68 17.69 -10.72 -11.42
CA PRO A 68 18.55 -10.31 -12.53
C PRO A 68 18.99 -8.84 -12.46
N PHE A 69 18.14 -7.98 -11.90
CA PHE A 69 18.46 -6.57 -11.69
C PHE A 69 19.54 -6.40 -10.62
N TYR A 70 19.41 -7.08 -9.49
CA TYR A 70 20.41 -7.02 -8.42
C TYR A 70 21.73 -7.63 -8.85
N GLU A 71 21.72 -8.74 -9.60
CA GLU A 71 22.94 -9.32 -10.17
C GLU A 71 23.64 -8.37 -11.15
N ALA A 72 22.89 -7.80 -12.11
CA ALA A 72 23.45 -6.88 -13.11
C ALA A 72 24.04 -5.61 -12.48
N THR A 73 23.56 -5.22 -11.31
CA THR A 73 23.99 -4.01 -10.61
C THR A 73 25.03 -4.30 -9.52
N GLY A 74 25.42 -5.56 -9.33
CA GLY A 74 26.32 -6.01 -8.26
C GLY A 74 25.73 -5.77 -6.87
N ALA A 75 24.40 -5.85 -6.77
CA ALA A 75 23.60 -5.62 -5.58
C ALA A 75 24.02 -4.35 -4.82
N LYS A 76 24.16 -3.23 -5.55
CA LYS A 76 24.53 -1.94 -4.98
C LYS A 76 23.30 -1.13 -4.58
N VAL A 77 23.46 -0.31 -3.54
CA VAL A 77 22.41 0.54 -2.97
C VAL A 77 21.85 1.54 -3.98
N LEU A 78 22.74 2.23 -4.67
CA LEU A 78 22.38 3.34 -5.55
C LEU A 78 21.45 2.90 -6.69
N PRO A 79 21.71 1.79 -7.41
CA PRO A 79 20.76 1.23 -8.37
C PRO A 79 19.38 0.91 -7.78
N ALA A 80 19.31 0.33 -6.57
CA ALA A 80 18.04 0.04 -5.91
C ALA A 80 17.25 1.33 -5.59
N VAL A 81 17.94 2.37 -5.10
CA VAL A 81 17.33 3.69 -4.87
C VAL A 81 16.86 4.32 -6.19
N LEU A 82 17.61 4.19 -7.29
CA LEU A 82 17.19 4.69 -8.60
C LEU A 82 15.93 3.97 -9.11
N LEU A 83 15.87 2.65 -8.94
CA LEU A 83 14.68 1.85 -9.29
C LEU A 83 13.48 2.29 -8.45
N GLY A 84 13.65 2.46 -7.14
CA GLY A 84 12.62 2.98 -6.23
C GLY A 84 12.18 4.40 -6.59
N ALA A 85 13.11 5.29 -6.92
CA ALA A 85 12.81 6.68 -7.26
C ALA A 85 12.04 6.79 -8.58
N PHE A 86 12.37 5.93 -9.55
CA PHE A 86 11.61 5.79 -10.78
C PHE A 86 10.18 5.29 -10.50
N ALA A 87 10.03 4.29 -9.63
CA ALA A 87 8.73 3.76 -9.21
C ALA A 87 7.89 4.80 -8.47
N ASP A 88 8.48 5.60 -7.59
CA ASP A 88 7.81 6.73 -6.92
C ASP A 88 7.36 7.80 -7.93
N GLY A 89 8.20 8.10 -8.94
CA GLY A 89 7.83 8.99 -10.03
C GLY A 89 6.59 8.50 -10.80
N ILE A 90 6.55 7.21 -11.13
CA ILE A 90 5.37 6.58 -11.74
C ILE A 90 4.17 6.61 -10.77
N SER A 91 4.38 6.37 -9.48
CA SER A 91 3.34 6.43 -8.44
C SER A 91 2.68 7.81 -8.39
N GLY A 92 3.49 8.88 -8.39
CA GLY A 92 3.01 10.26 -8.47
C GLY A 92 2.21 10.52 -9.75
N CYS A 93 2.72 10.08 -10.91
CA CYS A 93 2.00 10.17 -12.18
C CYS A 93 0.67 9.40 -12.15
N ALA A 94 0.65 8.21 -11.56
CA ALA A 94 -0.56 7.40 -11.44
C ALA A 94 -1.62 8.12 -10.58
N LEU A 95 -1.22 8.73 -9.46
CA LEU A 95 -2.12 9.57 -8.65
C LEU A 95 -2.63 10.80 -9.41
N TYR A 96 -1.79 11.45 -10.22
CA TYR A 96 -2.18 12.54 -11.11
C TYR A 96 -3.26 12.08 -12.13
N TYR A 97 -3.02 10.97 -12.84
CA TYR A 97 -3.99 10.43 -13.80
C TYR A 97 -5.26 9.90 -13.15
N LEU A 98 -5.16 9.36 -11.94
CA LEU A 98 -6.31 8.98 -11.12
C LEU A 98 -7.16 10.22 -10.81
N ALA A 99 -6.55 11.34 -10.38
CA ALA A 99 -7.24 12.59 -10.12
C ALA A 99 -7.98 13.12 -11.37
N LEU A 100 -7.32 13.09 -12.53
CA LEU A 100 -7.93 13.49 -13.80
C LEU A 100 -9.11 12.58 -14.18
N SER A 101 -8.97 11.26 -13.97
CA SER A 101 -10.04 10.30 -14.25
C SER A 101 -11.27 10.51 -13.37
N LEU A 102 -11.09 11.09 -12.18
CA LEU A 102 -12.16 11.51 -11.27
C LEU A 102 -12.75 12.90 -11.60
N ASN A 103 -12.31 13.53 -12.69
CA ASN A 103 -12.71 14.87 -13.14
C ASN A 103 -12.36 15.97 -12.13
N PHE A 104 -11.16 15.91 -11.53
CA PHE A 104 -10.59 17.03 -10.81
C PHE A 104 -9.80 17.95 -11.77
N PRO A 105 -9.73 19.26 -11.48
CA PRO A 105 -8.91 20.18 -12.26
C PRO A 105 -7.43 19.80 -12.20
N THR A 106 -6.69 20.12 -13.26
CA THR A 106 -5.26 19.80 -13.38
C THR A 106 -4.43 20.36 -12.24
N THR A 107 -4.79 21.52 -11.69
CA THR A 107 -4.09 22.12 -10.53
C THR A 107 -4.15 21.22 -9.31
N GLN A 108 -5.35 20.76 -8.92
CA GLN A 108 -5.52 19.83 -7.80
C GLN A 108 -4.83 18.49 -8.06
N ALA A 109 -4.83 18.02 -9.31
CA ALA A 109 -4.11 16.80 -9.67
C ALA A 109 -2.58 16.93 -9.48
N VAL A 110 -2.00 18.08 -9.84
CA VAL A 110 -0.58 18.39 -9.58
C VAL A 110 -0.31 18.50 -8.08
N ASP A 111 -1.21 19.10 -7.30
CA ASP A 111 -1.08 19.19 -5.85
C ASP A 111 -1.02 17.79 -5.20
N VAL A 112 -1.89 16.86 -5.60
CA VAL A 112 -1.87 15.47 -5.08
C VAL A 112 -0.55 14.76 -5.43
N MET A 113 -0.09 14.89 -6.68
CA MET A 113 1.18 14.30 -7.11
C MET A 113 2.35 14.85 -6.30
N THR A 114 2.45 16.17 -6.17
CA THR A 114 3.54 16.83 -5.46
C THR A 114 3.53 16.51 -3.97
N MET A 115 2.34 16.48 -3.34
CA MET A 115 2.19 16.04 -1.94
C MET A 115 2.71 14.62 -1.70
N PHE A 116 2.51 13.70 -2.65
CA PHE A 116 3.05 12.35 -2.57
C PHE A 116 4.58 12.34 -2.75
N LEU A 117 5.08 12.96 -3.82
CA LEU A 117 6.50 12.91 -4.18
C LEU A 117 7.42 13.60 -3.17
N TRP A 118 6.94 14.66 -2.52
CA TRP A 118 7.67 15.39 -1.47
C TRP A 118 7.41 14.86 -0.07
N ASN A 119 6.60 13.80 0.08
CA ASN A 119 6.33 13.23 1.38
C ASN A 119 7.60 12.59 1.97
N PRO A 120 8.01 12.95 3.21
CA PRO A 120 9.21 12.40 3.83
C PRO A 120 9.15 10.88 4.00
N LEU A 121 7.96 10.29 4.18
CA LEU A 121 7.80 8.85 4.31
C LEU A 121 8.07 8.11 2.98
N SER A 122 7.58 8.65 1.86
CA SER A 122 7.89 8.10 0.53
C SER A 122 9.39 8.23 0.23
N ILE A 123 9.98 9.38 0.53
CA ILE A 123 11.43 9.60 0.38
C ILE A 123 12.21 8.61 1.25
N ALA A 124 11.83 8.41 2.51
CA ALA A 124 12.52 7.49 3.41
C ALA A 124 12.47 6.04 2.91
N SER A 125 11.30 5.54 2.52
CA SER A 125 11.15 4.19 1.97
C SER A 125 11.93 4.00 0.65
N CYS A 126 12.04 5.03 -0.18
CA CYS A 126 12.86 4.95 -1.39
C CYS A 126 14.36 4.96 -1.08
N VAL A 127 14.82 5.85 -0.20
CA VAL A 127 16.24 6.04 0.11
C VAL A 127 16.84 4.85 0.87
N SER A 128 16.02 4.09 1.61
CA SER A 128 16.47 2.82 2.20
C SER A 128 16.87 1.77 1.14
N GLY A 129 16.38 1.90 -0.10
CA GLY A 129 16.57 0.91 -1.15
C GLY A 129 15.58 -0.26 -1.07
N SER A 130 14.50 -0.09 -0.31
CA SER A 130 13.45 -1.11 -0.20
C SER A 130 12.69 -1.35 -1.51
N THR A 131 12.04 -2.50 -1.65
CA THR A 131 11.16 -2.83 -2.79
C THR A 131 9.76 -2.24 -2.65
N ASP A 132 9.45 -1.63 -1.51
CA ASP A 132 8.16 -1.06 -1.17
C ASP A 132 7.65 0.02 -2.16
N PRO A 133 8.49 0.92 -2.73
CA PRO A 133 8.08 1.84 -3.78
C PRO A 133 7.52 1.15 -5.03
N LEU A 134 8.04 -0.03 -5.41
CA LEU A 134 7.55 -0.81 -6.55
C LEU A 134 6.13 -1.33 -6.28
N ARG A 135 5.87 -1.75 -5.04
CA ARG A 135 4.54 -2.18 -4.59
C ARG A 135 3.54 -1.01 -4.62
N LEU A 136 3.89 0.16 -4.09
CA LEU A 136 3.03 1.34 -4.15
C LEU A 136 2.74 1.77 -5.59
N CYS A 137 3.76 1.76 -6.44
CA CYS A 137 3.63 2.03 -7.88
C CYS A 137 2.60 1.12 -8.52
N ALA A 138 2.69 -0.19 -8.25
CA ALA A 138 1.76 -1.17 -8.79
C ALA A 138 0.31 -0.95 -8.29
N ILE A 139 0.11 -0.61 -7.01
CA ILE A 139 -1.22 -0.34 -6.46
C ILE A 139 -1.84 0.95 -7.05
N PHE A 140 -1.08 2.05 -7.11
CA PHE A 140 -1.60 3.30 -7.69
C PHE A 140 -1.82 3.20 -9.20
N ALA A 141 -0.97 2.46 -9.93
CA ALA A 141 -1.20 2.15 -11.34
C ALA A 141 -2.47 1.32 -11.55
N ALA A 142 -2.77 0.36 -10.64
CA ALA A 142 -4.02 -0.38 -10.65
C ALA A 142 -5.23 0.54 -10.44
N ALA A 143 -5.16 1.45 -9.47
CA ALA A 143 -6.22 2.43 -9.22
C ALA A 143 -6.44 3.39 -10.40
N ALA A 144 -5.36 3.93 -10.97
CA ALA A 144 -5.42 4.84 -12.12
C ALA A 144 -6.00 4.15 -13.37
N SER A 145 -5.56 2.93 -13.67
CA SER A 145 -6.08 2.16 -14.81
C SER A 145 -7.55 1.76 -14.63
N ALA A 146 -7.94 1.39 -13.40
CA ALA A 146 -9.34 1.12 -13.05
C ALA A 146 -10.22 2.36 -13.24
N ALA A 147 -9.79 3.53 -12.76
CA ALA A 147 -10.53 4.79 -12.91
C ALA A 147 -10.60 5.29 -14.36
N ALA A 148 -9.52 5.10 -15.12
CA ALA A 148 -9.46 5.54 -16.52
C ALA A 148 -10.41 4.72 -17.43
N GLY A 149 -10.75 3.48 -17.05
CA GLY A 149 -11.62 2.58 -17.82
C GLY A 149 -10.98 2.05 -19.11
N THR A 150 -9.65 2.15 -19.24
CA THR A 150 -8.92 1.85 -20.48
C THR A 150 -8.66 0.35 -20.67
N SER A 151 -8.44 -0.41 -19.59
CA SER A 151 -8.49 -1.88 -19.59
C SER A 151 -8.47 -2.39 -18.14
N LEU A 152 -9.51 -3.11 -17.75
CA LEU A 152 -9.63 -3.66 -16.40
C LEU A 152 -8.68 -4.85 -16.16
N ALA A 153 -8.29 -5.56 -17.22
CA ALA A 153 -7.24 -6.57 -17.15
C ALA A 153 -5.89 -5.97 -16.75
N ARG A 154 -5.58 -4.74 -17.17
CA ARG A 154 -4.37 -4.03 -16.71
C ARG A 154 -4.41 -3.70 -15.23
N ALA A 155 -5.57 -3.29 -14.70
CA ALA A 155 -5.71 -3.05 -13.27
C ALA A 155 -5.47 -4.35 -12.45
N GLY A 156 -6.00 -5.48 -12.93
CA GLY A 156 -5.74 -6.80 -12.35
C GLY A 156 -4.26 -7.19 -12.42
N ALA A 157 -3.61 -6.96 -13.57
CA ALA A 157 -2.19 -7.23 -13.76
C ALA A 157 -1.29 -6.38 -12.84
N CYS A 158 -1.60 -5.09 -12.68
CA CYS A 158 -0.91 -4.21 -11.74
C CYS A 158 -1.09 -4.67 -10.29
N LEU A 159 -2.29 -5.13 -9.89
CA LEU A 159 -2.48 -5.69 -8.56
C LEU A 159 -1.69 -7.00 -8.36
N ALA A 160 -1.54 -7.83 -9.40
CA ALA A 160 -0.69 -9.02 -9.35
C ALA A 160 0.78 -8.67 -9.12
N LEU A 161 1.28 -7.61 -9.77
CA LEU A 161 2.63 -7.09 -9.51
C LEU A 161 2.79 -6.61 -8.06
N ALA A 162 1.77 -5.93 -7.51
CA ALA A 162 1.80 -5.48 -6.11
C ALA A 162 1.89 -6.66 -5.13
N LEU A 163 1.12 -7.73 -5.37
CA LEU A 163 1.16 -8.97 -4.58
C LEU A 163 2.50 -9.70 -4.69
N HIS A 164 3.20 -9.54 -5.81
CA HIS A 164 4.53 -10.12 -5.99
C HIS A 164 5.62 -9.31 -5.29
N PHE A 165 5.53 -7.97 -5.32
CA PHE A 165 6.53 -7.10 -4.65
C PHE A 165 6.35 -7.01 -3.13
N GLY A 166 5.15 -7.23 -2.62
CA GLY A 166 4.93 -7.46 -1.20
C GLY A 166 3.90 -8.56 -1.01
N SER A 167 4.29 -9.58 -0.26
CA SER A 167 3.57 -10.83 -0.02
C SER A 167 2.40 -10.67 0.98
N THR A 168 1.72 -9.52 0.92
CA THR A 168 0.50 -9.28 1.69
C THR A 168 -0.72 -9.72 0.88
N TRP A 169 -1.19 -10.95 1.10
CA TRP A 169 -2.38 -11.49 0.43
C TRP A 169 -3.64 -10.64 0.64
N HIS A 170 -3.72 -9.86 1.74
CA HIS A 170 -4.84 -8.96 2.00
C HIS A 170 -5.04 -7.91 0.90
N LEU A 171 -4.03 -7.63 0.07
CA LEU A 171 -4.17 -6.79 -1.12
C LEU A 171 -5.18 -7.37 -2.14
N LEU A 172 -5.46 -8.68 -2.12
CA LEU A 172 -6.54 -9.28 -2.90
C LEU A 172 -7.91 -8.67 -2.57
N LEU A 173 -8.12 -8.21 -1.33
CA LEU A 173 -9.37 -7.55 -0.92
C LEU A 173 -9.51 -6.14 -1.51
N MET A 174 -8.42 -5.56 -2.03
CA MET A 174 -8.47 -4.32 -2.81
C MET A 174 -9.00 -4.53 -4.23
N SER A 175 -9.18 -5.78 -4.69
CA SER A 175 -9.86 -6.05 -5.96
C SER A 175 -11.28 -5.47 -6.00
N ILE A 176 -12.02 -5.54 -4.89
CA ILE A 176 -13.40 -5.05 -4.79
C ILE A 176 -13.49 -3.55 -5.08
N PRO A 177 -12.80 -2.64 -4.35
CA PRO A 177 -12.86 -1.21 -4.66
C PRO A 177 -12.32 -0.87 -6.05
N LEU A 178 -11.32 -1.59 -6.56
CA LEU A 178 -10.79 -1.37 -7.91
C LEU A 178 -11.80 -1.73 -9.01
N ILE A 179 -12.49 -2.86 -8.88
CA ILE A 179 -13.56 -3.25 -9.81
C ILE A 179 -14.68 -2.21 -9.75
N MET A 180 -15.12 -1.81 -8.55
CA MET A 180 -16.19 -0.82 -8.38
C MET A 180 -15.82 0.55 -8.93
N LEU A 181 -14.55 0.97 -8.80
CA LEU A 181 -14.04 2.22 -9.36
C LEU A 181 -14.19 2.26 -10.89
N SER A 182 -13.97 1.13 -11.57
CA SER A 182 -14.15 1.03 -13.02
C SER A 182 -15.62 1.09 -13.45
N LEU A 183 -16.53 0.52 -12.65
CA LEU A 183 -17.95 0.49 -12.94
C LEU A 183 -18.61 1.86 -12.79
N ARG A 184 -18.09 2.73 -11.91
CA ARG A 184 -18.59 4.10 -11.69
C ARG A 184 -18.55 4.98 -12.96
N LYS A 185 -17.64 4.71 -13.89
CA LYS A 185 -17.52 5.47 -15.15
C LYS A 185 -18.57 5.03 -16.17
N ASN A 186 -18.90 3.74 -16.21
CA ASN A 186 -19.86 3.17 -17.15
C ASN A 186 -21.32 3.53 -16.83
N THR A 187 -21.65 3.76 -15.56
CA THR A 187 -23.03 4.13 -15.14
C THR A 187 -23.43 5.55 -15.55
N LYS A 188 -22.47 6.47 -15.73
CA LYS A 188 -22.76 7.83 -16.22
C LYS A 188 -23.10 7.87 -17.71
N THR A 189 -22.58 6.94 -18.49
CA THR A 189 -22.84 6.81 -19.94
C THR A 189 -24.13 6.03 -20.25
N THR A 190 -24.57 5.12 -19.37
CA THR A 190 -25.75 4.27 -19.60
C THR A 190 -27.06 4.84 -19.07
N ARG A 191 -27.08 6.05 -18.48
CA ARG A 191 -28.29 6.70 -17.92
C ARG A 191 -29.36 7.10 -18.96
N SER A 192 -29.20 6.65 -20.21
CA SER A 192 -30.08 6.90 -21.36
C SER A 192 -31.09 5.77 -21.65
N SER A 193 -31.05 4.63 -20.95
CA SER A 193 -31.92 3.47 -21.24
C SER A 193 -32.99 3.18 -20.17
N ARG A 194 -34.09 2.53 -20.59
CA ARG A 194 -35.27 2.17 -19.77
C ARG A 194 -34.91 1.36 -18.50
N PRO A 195 -35.66 1.51 -17.39
CA PRO A 195 -35.32 0.92 -16.09
C PRO A 195 -35.41 -0.62 -16.00
N SER A 196 -36.21 -1.28 -16.84
CA SER A 196 -36.36 -2.75 -16.86
C SER A 196 -35.18 -3.49 -17.50
N ASP A 197 -34.49 -2.86 -18.45
CA ASP A 197 -33.30 -3.44 -19.11
C ASP A 197 -32.01 -3.12 -18.33
N ALA A 198 -32.06 -2.13 -17.44
CA ALA A 198 -30.91 -1.64 -16.69
C ALA A 198 -30.42 -2.63 -15.61
N THR A 199 -31.30 -3.40 -14.96
CA THR A 199 -30.91 -4.37 -13.92
C THR A 199 -30.15 -5.56 -14.52
N HIS A 200 -30.65 -6.16 -15.60
CA HIS A 200 -29.94 -7.24 -16.30
C HIS A 200 -28.64 -6.75 -16.98
N ALA A 201 -28.62 -5.53 -17.53
CA ALA A 201 -27.41 -4.94 -18.11
C ALA A 201 -26.34 -4.62 -17.05
N THR A 202 -26.74 -4.22 -15.83
CA THR A 202 -25.79 -3.87 -14.75
C THR A 202 -25.13 -5.12 -14.16
N THR A 203 -25.90 -6.20 -13.95
CA THR A 203 -25.36 -7.47 -13.44
C THR A 203 -24.39 -8.10 -14.45
N THR A 204 -24.74 -8.12 -15.74
CA THR A 204 -23.87 -8.66 -16.80
C THR A 204 -22.61 -7.82 -17.03
N THR A 205 -22.67 -6.50 -16.85
CA THR A 205 -21.49 -5.63 -16.93
C THR A 205 -20.55 -5.83 -15.75
N THR A 206 -21.09 -6.00 -14.54
CA THR A 206 -20.32 -6.25 -13.31
C THR A 206 -19.60 -7.59 -13.36
N THR A 207 -20.26 -8.66 -13.82
CA THR A 207 -19.65 -9.99 -13.93
C THR A 207 -18.54 -10.01 -15.00
N ARG A 208 -18.75 -9.36 -16.14
CA ARG A 208 -17.70 -9.22 -17.17
C ARG A 208 -16.52 -8.40 -16.68
N ALA A 209 -16.77 -7.32 -15.93
CA ALA A 209 -15.73 -6.53 -15.30
C ALA A 209 -14.92 -7.38 -14.31
N ALA A 210 -15.59 -8.05 -13.37
CA ALA A 210 -14.92 -8.93 -12.41
C ALA A 210 -14.11 -10.04 -13.10
N PHE A 211 -14.67 -10.68 -14.14
CA PHE A 211 -13.97 -11.72 -14.91
C PHE A 211 -12.73 -11.18 -15.62
N THR A 212 -12.81 -10.03 -16.29
CA THR A 212 -11.65 -9.43 -16.99
C THR A 212 -10.57 -8.95 -16.02
N PHE A 213 -10.96 -8.39 -14.87
CA PHE A 213 -10.04 -8.05 -13.78
C PHE A 213 -9.31 -9.29 -13.27
N LEU A 214 -10.08 -10.33 -12.94
CA LEU A 214 -9.57 -11.57 -12.37
C LEU A 214 -8.71 -12.34 -13.36
N ALA A 215 -9.05 -12.33 -14.65
CA ALA A 215 -8.22 -12.90 -15.71
C ALA A 215 -6.85 -12.18 -15.77
N GLY A 216 -6.85 -10.84 -15.73
CA GLY A 216 -5.60 -10.07 -15.65
C GLY A 216 -4.78 -10.44 -14.41
N LEU A 217 -5.41 -10.49 -13.24
CA LEU A 217 -4.76 -10.87 -11.98
C LEU A 217 -4.14 -12.28 -12.05
N ILE A 218 -4.92 -13.29 -12.44
CA ILE A 218 -4.50 -14.70 -12.46
C ILE A 218 -3.42 -14.93 -13.51
N VAL A 219 -3.59 -14.44 -14.74
CA VAL A 219 -2.61 -14.65 -15.82
C VAL A 219 -1.27 -14.03 -15.45
N THR A 220 -1.28 -12.79 -14.95
CA THR A 220 -0.03 -12.10 -14.59
C THR A 220 0.62 -12.74 -13.38
N SER A 221 -0.15 -13.15 -12.37
CA SER A 221 0.34 -13.89 -11.20
C SER A 221 0.97 -15.23 -11.60
N ALA A 222 0.34 -15.98 -12.50
CA ALA A 222 0.88 -17.24 -13.02
C ALA A 222 2.17 -17.01 -13.80
N MET A 223 2.21 -16.00 -14.68
CA MET A 223 3.42 -15.64 -15.43
C MET A 223 4.57 -15.24 -14.51
N LEU A 224 4.33 -14.40 -13.50
CA LEU A 224 5.34 -13.97 -12.53
C LEU A 224 5.85 -15.15 -11.69
N THR A 225 4.96 -16.07 -11.31
CA THR A 225 5.31 -17.27 -10.56
C THR A 225 6.20 -18.19 -11.42
N ILE A 226 5.82 -18.44 -12.67
CA ILE A 226 6.60 -19.26 -13.60
C ILE A 226 7.97 -18.63 -13.86
N ALA A 227 8.01 -17.31 -14.11
CA ALA A 227 9.27 -16.59 -14.32
C ALA A 227 10.19 -16.66 -13.08
N SER A 228 9.63 -16.48 -11.88
CA SER A 228 10.36 -16.60 -10.62
C SER A 228 10.94 -18.00 -10.42
N LEU A 229 10.14 -19.04 -10.68
CA LEU A 229 10.58 -20.43 -10.60
C LEU A 229 11.69 -20.73 -11.62
N TYR A 230 11.57 -20.21 -12.84
CA TYR A 230 12.58 -20.38 -13.89
C TYR A 230 13.91 -19.72 -13.50
N LEU A 231 13.88 -18.50 -12.96
CA LEU A 231 15.06 -17.78 -12.50
C LEU A 231 15.77 -18.52 -11.35
N ILE A 232 15.03 -18.99 -10.36
CA ILE A 232 15.58 -19.75 -9.22
C ILE A 232 16.18 -21.08 -9.71
N HIS A 233 15.45 -21.81 -10.58
CA HIS A 233 15.91 -23.10 -11.10
C HIS A 233 17.21 -23.00 -11.88
N ASN A 234 17.35 -21.98 -12.74
CA ASN A 234 18.58 -21.77 -13.51
C ASN A 234 19.80 -21.49 -12.63
N LYS A 235 19.61 -20.92 -11.44
CA LYS A 235 20.70 -20.52 -10.54
C LYS A 235 21.09 -21.63 -9.57
N SER A 236 20.11 -22.34 -9.02
CA SER A 236 20.36 -23.45 -8.11
C SER A 236 19.52 -24.67 -8.52
N PRO A 237 20.01 -25.51 -9.46
CA PRO A 237 19.28 -26.67 -9.95
C PRO A 237 19.10 -27.76 -8.88
N THR A 238 19.90 -27.71 -7.81
CA THR A 238 19.87 -28.62 -6.66
C THR A 238 18.71 -28.31 -5.69
N VAL A 239 18.17 -27.10 -5.75
CA VAL A 239 17.05 -26.67 -4.90
C VAL A 239 15.74 -27.16 -5.52
N SER A 240 14.95 -27.93 -4.76
CA SER A 240 13.65 -28.44 -5.21
C SER A 240 12.66 -27.29 -5.40
N THR A 241 12.60 -26.78 -6.64
CA THR A 241 11.92 -25.54 -7.05
C THR A 241 10.44 -25.46 -6.63
N THR A 242 9.76 -26.60 -6.53
CA THR A 242 8.33 -26.72 -6.22
C THR A 242 8.00 -26.74 -4.73
N MET A 243 8.89 -27.25 -3.87
CA MET A 243 8.65 -27.23 -2.41
C MET A 243 8.94 -25.84 -1.83
N ASN A 244 9.96 -25.14 -2.33
CA ASN A 244 10.39 -23.88 -1.73
C ASN A 244 9.46 -22.70 -1.98
N MET A 245 8.80 -22.55 -3.13
CA MET A 245 7.82 -21.47 -3.34
C MET A 245 6.59 -21.62 -2.42
N ARG A 246 6.15 -22.87 -2.22
CA ARG A 246 5.03 -23.22 -1.33
C ARG A 246 5.42 -23.04 0.15
N HIS A 247 6.69 -23.27 0.47
CA HIS A 247 7.25 -22.98 1.79
C HIS A 247 7.54 -21.50 2.01
N SER A 248 7.92 -20.70 1.01
CA SER A 248 8.20 -19.26 1.12
C SER A 248 6.92 -18.43 1.29
N CYS A 249 5.85 -18.72 0.54
CA CYS A 249 4.54 -18.12 0.81
C CYS A 249 4.03 -18.51 2.21
N ARG A 250 4.33 -19.74 2.66
CA ARG A 250 3.96 -20.25 3.99
C ARG A 250 4.95 -19.85 5.11
N ARG A 251 6.14 -19.30 4.81
CA ARG A 251 7.20 -18.95 5.79
C ARG A 251 7.30 -17.47 6.09
N GLU A 252 6.80 -16.58 5.24
CA GLU A 252 6.52 -15.22 5.72
C GLU A 252 5.43 -15.24 6.79
N GLU A 253 4.49 -16.17 6.61
CA GLU A 253 3.48 -16.58 7.57
C GLU A 253 4.15 -17.25 8.81
N ALA A 254 4.95 -18.30 8.58
CA ALA A 254 5.62 -19.09 9.63
C ALA A 254 7.10 -18.73 9.85
N GLN A 255 7.46 -17.43 9.93
CA GLN A 255 8.81 -17.06 10.36
C GLN A 255 9.01 -17.62 11.77
N PRO A 256 10.07 -18.43 12.04
CA PRO A 256 10.25 -19.01 13.36
C PRO A 256 10.24 -17.90 14.41
N TRP A 257 9.50 -18.13 15.49
CA TRP A 257 9.20 -17.17 16.56
C TRP A 257 10.43 -16.61 17.31
N SER A 258 11.64 -16.91 16.84
CA SER A 258 12.91 -16.42 17.33
C SER A 258 13.22 -14.98 16.86
N ASN A 259 12.61 -14.49 15.78
CA ASN A 259 12.89 -13.14 15.25
C ASN A 259 11.64 -12.26 15.24
N ILE A 260 11.17 -11.88 16.43
CA ILE A 260 10.13 -10.86 16.58
C ILE A 260 10.82 -9.50 16.52
N GLU A 261 10.55 -8.75 15.45
CA GLU A 261 11.20 -7.45 15.24
C GLU A 261 10.23 -6.29 15.53
N PRO A 262 10.66 -5.32 16.34
CA PRO A 262 9.86 -4.14 16.64
C PRO A 262 9.66 -3.29 15.39
N ASN A 263 8.39 -2.95 15.13
CA ASN A 263 7.98 -2.16 13.98
C ASN A 263 6.85 -1.19 14.36
N VAL A 264 6.32 -0.46 13.37
CA VAL A 264 5.25 0.56 13.54
C VAL A 264 3.90 -0.05 13.96
N GLY A 265 3.76 -1.37 13.85
CA GLY A 265 2.54 -2.12 14.12
C GLY A 265 2.40 -2.58 15.55
N LEU A 266 1.26 -3.20 15.85
CA LEU A 266 0.93 -3.72 17.18
C LEU A 266 1.35 -5.17 17.40
N GLN A 267 1.52 -5.94 16.31
CA GLN A 267 1.60 -7.40 16.39
C GLN A 267 2.88 -7.89 17.07
N TRP A 268 4.02 -7.25 16.81
CA TRP A 268 5.32 -7.70 17.31
C TRP A 268 5.34 -7.84 18.83
N TYR A 269 4.81 -6.85 19.55
CA TYR A 269 4.82 -6.84 21.02
C TYR A 269 3.88 -7.89 21.59
N LEU A 270 2.69 -8.07 20.99
CA LEU A 270 1.78 -9.11 21.42
C LEU A 270 2.39 -10.51 21.24
N PHE A 271 3.07 -10.77 20.12
CA PHE A 271 3.74 -12.06 19.93
C PHE A 271 4.94 -12.26 20.86
N ALA A 272 5.57 -11.17 21.33
CA ALA A 272 6.63 -11.25 22.32
C ALA A 272 6.10 -11.75 23.67
N GLU A 273 4.93 -11.28 24.08
CA GLU A 273 4.29 -11.61 25.36
C GLU A 273 3.49 -12.92 25.34
N VAL A 274 2.94 -13.31 24.18
CA VAL A 274 2.12 -14.52 24.06
C VAL A 274 2.98 -15.79 24.24
N LEU A 275 2.52 -16.65 25.15
CA LEU A 275 3.10 -17.97 25.41
C LEU A 275 3.17 -18.81 24.12
N PRO A 276 4.30 -19.53 23.87
CA PRO A 276 4.53 -20.25 22.61
C PRO A 276 3.39 -21.15 22.12
N PRO A 277 2.68 -21.93 22.98
CA PRO A 277 1.59 -22.78 22.51
C PRO A 277 0.41 -22.02 21.89
N PHE A 278 0.18 -20.76 22.29
CA PHE A 278 -0.96 -19.96 21.82
C PHE A 278 -0.64 -19.10 20.60
N ARG A 279 0.63 -18.99 20.20
CA ARG A 279 1.02 -18.09 19.11
C ARG A 279 0.34 -18.41 17.79
N TYR A 280 0.12 -19.69 17.48
CA TYR A 280 -0.62 -20.13 16.28
C TYR A 280 -2.08 -19.65 16.26
N LEU A 281 -2.75 -19.60 17.41
CA LEU A 281 -4.12 -19.08 17.51
C LEU A 281 -4.16 -17.59 17.18
N TYR A 282 -3.25 -16.83 17.79
CA TYR A 282 -3.16 -15.39 17.54
C TYR A 282 -2.77 -15.08 16.10
N GLU A 283 -1.86 -15.84 15.51
CA GLU A 283 -1.53 -15.75 14.10
C GLU A 283 -2.77 -15.88 13.23
N TYR A 284 -3.58 -16.93 13.42
CA TYR A 284 -4.85 -17.09 12.70
C TYR A 284 -5.78 -15.88 12.89
N ILE A 285 -5.92 -15.37 14.12
CA ILE A 285 -6.76 -14.19 14.42
C ILE A 285 -6.24 -12.95 13.67
N PHE A 286 -4.94 -12.69 13.70
CA PHE A 286 -4.32 -11.53 13.05
C PHE A 286 -4.35 -11.60 11.53
N TRP A 287 -4.65 -12.77 10.97
CA TRP A 287 -4.90 -12.91 9.54
C TRP A 287 -6.37 -12.73 9.20
N ALA A 288 -7.25 -13.35 9.99
CA ALA A 288 -8.69 -13.31 9.77
C ALA A 288 -9.27 -11.93 10.04
N LEU A 289 -8.80 -11.20 11.07
CA LEU A 289 -9.36 -9.93 11.50
C LEU A 289 -9.22 -8.80 10.45
N PRO A 290 -8.02 -8.49 9.90
CA PRO A 290 -7.90 -7.49 8.84
C PRO A 290 -8.72 -7.88 7.61
N ALA A 291 -8.78 -9.18 7.29
CA ALA A 291 -9.54 -9.66 6.14
C ALA A 291 -11.04 -9.46 6.31
N ALA A 292 -11.59 -9.83 7.47
CA ALA A 292 -12.98 -9.62 7.81
C ALA A 292 -13.36 -8.12 7.78
N LEU A 293 -12.52 -7.24 8.33
CA LEU A 293 -12.74 -5.80 8.31
C LEU A 293 -12.68 -5.22 6.88
N CYS A 294 -11.63 -5.56 6.11
CA CYS A 294 -11.48 -5.11 4.73
C CYS A 294 -12.64 -5.58 3.83
N LEU A 295 -13.10 -6.82 4.01
CA LEU A 295 -14.25 -7.36 3.29
C LEU A 295 -15.55 -6.64 3.68
N SER A 296 -15.79 -6.45 4.98
CA SER A 296 -17.01 -5.78 5.48
C SER A 296 -17.11 -4.34 4.97
N ILE A 297 -16.00 -3.60 5.00
CA ILE A 297 -15.94 -2.22 4.49
C ILE A 297 -16.18 -2.21 2.97
N ALA A 298 -15.58 -3.15 2.23
CA ALA A 298 -15.74 -3.22 0.78
C ALA A 298 -17.17 -3.59 0.35
N LEU A 299 -17.81 -4.54 1.04
CA LEU A 299 -19.19 -4.92 0.76
C LEU A 299 -20.17 -3.79 1.07
N ARG A 300 -19.94 -3.05 2.15
CA ARG A 300 -20.82 -1.95 2.57
C ARG A 300 -20.66 -0.69 1.74
N PHE A 301 -19.43 -0.20 1.56
CA PHE A 301 -19.17 1.13 0.99
C PHE A 301 -18.59 1.09 -0.44
N GLY A 302 -18.30 -0.10 -0.98
CA GLY A 302 -17.57 -0.26 -2.23
C GLY A 302 -18.23 0.38 -3.45
N GLN A 303 -19.57 0.40 -3.50
CA GLN A 303 -20.30 0.97 -4.62
C GLN A 303 -20.32 2.51 -4.60
N GLN A 304 -20.45 3.12 -3.42
CA GLN A 304 -20.59 4.57 -3.27
C GLN A 304 -19.23 5.27 -3.33
N SER A 305 -18.25 4.77 -2.56
CA SER A 305 -16.97 5.42 -2.36
C SER A 305 -15.79 4.45 -2.54
N PRO A 306 -15.57 3.90 -3.76
CA PRO A 306 -14.52 2.92 -3.99
C PRO A 306 -13.11 3.41 -3.58
N LEU A 307 -12.82 4.70 -3.77
CA LEU A 307 -11.55 5.30 -3.34
C LEU A 307 -11.47 5.45 -1.81
N GLY A 308 -12.59 5.76 -1.15
CA GLY A 308 -12.68 5.78 0.32
C GLY A 308 -12.44 4.40 0.91
N VAL A 309 -12.99 3.35 0.30
CA VAL A 309 -12.74 1.95 0.67
C VAL A 309 -11.26 1.59 0.49
N LEU A 310 -10.63 2.00 -0.61
CA LEU A 310 -9.20 1.76 -0.84
C LEU A 310 -8.34 2.37 0.29
N VAL A 311 -8.62 3.62 0.67
CA VAL A 311 -7.93 4.30 1.78
C VAL A 311 -8.23 3.62 3.11
N ALA A 312 -9.49 3.27 3.38
CA ALA A 312 -9.91 2.59 4.60
C ALA A 312 -9.21 1.23 4.78
N GLN A 313 -9.15 0.42 3.72
CA GLN A 313 -8.43 -0.84 3.72
C GLN A 313 -6.92 -0.61 3.92
N GLY A 314 -6.33 0.42 3.32
CA GLY A 314 -4.93 0.80 3.58
C GLY A 314 -4.65 1.13 5.05
N ILE A 315 -5.57 1.83 5.74
CA ILE A 315 -5.48 2.10 7.18
C ILE A 315 -5.55 0.79 7.98
N VAL A 316 -6.50 -0.10 7.65
CA VAL A 316 -6.62 -1.41 8.32
C VAL A 316 -5.35 -2.24 8.17
N LEU A 317 -4.75 -2.27 6.97
CA LEU A 317 -3.49 -2.99 6.72
C LEU A 317 -2.29 -2.38 7.45
N CYS A 318 -2.25 -1.05 7.60
CA CYS A 318 -1.20 -0.41 8.39
C CYS A 318 -1.34 -0.68 9.89
N MET A 319 -2.57 -0.69 10.41
CA MET A 319 -2.85 -0.88 11.83
C MET A 319 -2.72 -2.34 12.28
N LEU A 320 -3.23 -3.27 11.47
CA LEU A 320 -3.32 -4.69 11.80
C LEU A 320 -2.42 -5.56 10.93
N GLY A 321 -1.49 -4.99 10.17
CA GLY A 321 -0.48 -5.75 9.43
C GLY A 321 0.59 -6.34 10.34
N ARG A 322 1.28 -7.39 9.87
CA ARG A 322 2.37 -8.07 10.60
C ARG A 322 3.64 -7.23 10.68
N HIS A 323 4.06 -6.68 9.55
CA HIS A 323 5.24 -5.82 9.43
C HIS A 323 4.87 -4.53 8.69
N PRO A 324 4.05 -3.64 9.27
CA PRO A 324 3.72 -2.38 8.62
C PRO A 324 4.96 -1.47 8.56
N THR A 325 5.29 -1.03 7.34
CA THR A 325 6.33 -0.02 7.07
C THR A 325 5.69 1.33 6.74
N TYR A 326 6.49 2.40 6.68
CA TYR A 326 6.06 3.72 6.20
C TYR A 326 5.45 3.70 4.79
N SER A 327 5.78 2.72 3.97
CA SER A 327 5.13 2.50 2.68
C SER A 327 3.62 2.18 2.83
N ASN A 328 3.24 1.39 3.84
CA ASN A 328 1.81 1.12 4.11
C ASN A 328 1.07 2.37 4.59
N VAL A 329 1.75 3.28 5.29
CA VAL A 329 1.21 4.60 5.61
C VAL A 329 0.99 5.41 4.34
N MET A 330 1.97 5.38 3.43
CA MET A 330 1.90 6.10 2.15
C MET A 330 0.83 5.58 1.20
N LEU A 331 0.46 4.30 1.28
CA LEU A 331 -0.65 3.75 0.51
C LEU A 331 -1.95 4.53 0.74
N TRP A 332 -2.35 4.70 2.01
CA TRP A 332 -3.58 5.42 2.33
C TRP A 332 -3.38 6.93 2.34
N LEU A 333 -2.23 7.43 2.81
CA LEU A 333 -1.95 8.87 2.89
C LEU A 333 -1.79 9.51 1.49
N GLY A 334 -1.22 8.79 0.52
CA GLY A 334 -1.09 9.26 -0.86
C GLY A 334 -2.43 9.37 -1.61
N ALA A 335 -3.39 8.49 -1.30
CA ALA A 335 -4.73 8.52 -1.88
C ALA A 335 -5.73 9.39 -1.08
N LEU A 336 -5.46 9.68 0.19
CA LEU A 336 -6.35 10.46 1.08
C LEU A 336 -6.75 11.84 0.50
N PRO A 337 -5.85 12.66 -0.09
CA PRO A 337 -6.22 13.92 -0.72
C PRO A 337 -7.35 13.78 -1.75
N LEU A 338 -7.36 12.71 -2.53
CA LEU A 338 -8.39 12.46 -3.53
C LEU A 338 -9.74 12.13 -2.91
N VAL A 339 -9.76 11.41 -1.77
CA VAL A 339 -11.02 11.21 -1.02
C VAL A 339 -11.52 12.56 -0.51
N LEU A 340 -10.66 13.34 0.14
CA LEU A 340 -11.05 14.62 0.73
C LEU A 340 -11.58 15.60 -0.33
N LEU A 341 -10.95 15.64 -1.51
CA LEU A 341 -11.43 16.44 -2.65
C LEU A 341 -12.77 15.92 -3.17
N SER A 342 -12.98 14.60 -3.20
CA SER A 342 -14.25 13.99 -3.62
C SER A 342 -15.38 14.39 -2.66
N LEU A 343 -15.16 14.28 -1.35
CA LEU A 343 -16.11 14.70 -0.32
C LEU A 343 -16.43 16.20 -0.41
N GLN A 344 -15.41 17.04 -0.68
CA GLN A 344 -15.63 18.48 -0.86
C GLN A 344 -16.45 18.81 -2.10
N LYS A 345 -16.19 18.14 -3.22
CA LYS A 345 -16.90 18.33 -4.48
C LYS A 345 -18.38 17.98 -4.34
N GLU A 346 -18.68 16.89 -3.64
CA GLU A 346 -20.06 16.47 -3.37
C GLU A 346 -20.78 17.47 -2.45
N GLY A 347 -20.13 17.91 -1.35
CA GLY A 347 -20.71 18.95 -0.48
C GLY A 347 -20.92 20.31 -1.16
N GLN A 348 -20.11 20.69 -2.16
CA GLN A 348 -20.33 21.92 -2.94
C GLN A 348 -21.55 21.83 -3.85
N ASN A 349 -21.80 20.67 -4.46
CA ASN A 349 -23.00 20.45 -5.29
C ASN A 349 -24.29 20.60 -4.47
N GLU A 350 -24.26 20.21 -3.19
CA GLU A 350 -25.40 20.39 -2.28
C GLU A 350 -25.63 21.84 -1.86
N LYS A 351 -24.56 22.62 -1.63
CA LYS A 351 -24.69 24.05 -1.27
C LYS A 351 -25.42 24.86 -2.34
N ASN A 352 -25.21 24.53 -3.62
CA ASN A 352 -25.98 25.12 -4.73
C ASN A 352 -27.49 24.79 -4.67
N LYS A 353 -27.90 23.81 -3.86
CA LYS A 353 -29.29 23.37 -3.66
C LYS A 353 -30.00 24.06 -2.48
N LYS A 354 -29.47 25.18 -1.95
CA LYS A 354 -30.07 26.02 -0.88
C LYS A 354 -30.30 25.31 0.47
N ARG A 355 -29.30 24.62 1.02
CA ARG A 355 -29.26 24.30 2.46
C ARG A 355 -27.90 24.69 3.05
N PRO A 356 -27.82 25.64 4.00
CA PRO A 356 -26.57 25.92 4.69
C PRO A 356 -26.33 24.82 5.73
N SER A 357 -25.36 23.95 5.51
CA SER A 357 -25.06 22.89 6.47
C SER A 357 -24.12 23.41 7.58
N LYS A 358 -24.47 23.13 8.85
CA LYS A 358 -23.65 23.43 10.04
C LYS A 358 -22.29 22.69 10.09
N HIS A 359 -21.91 21.96 9.03
CA HIS A 359 -20.77 21.03 9.01
C HIS A 359 -19.43 21.65 8.56
N GLU A 360 -19.39 22.93 8.16
CA GLU A 360 -18.20 23.54 7.57
C GLU A 360 -17.08 23.84 8.58
N ALA A 361 -17.42 24.30 9.79
CA ALA A 361 -16.44 24.49 10.86
C ALA A 361 -15.88 23.14 11.34
N ALA A 362 -16.75 22.13 11.50
CA ALA A 362 -16.36 20.77 11.88
C ALA A 362 -15.41 20.12 10.86
N GLY A 363 -15.59 20.40 9.56
CA GLY A 363 -14.70 19.89 8.50
C GLY A 363 -13.29 20.46 8.54
N LYS A 364 -13.12 21.75 8.89
CA LYS A 364 -11.79 22.37 9.05
C LYS A 364 -11.09 21.85 10.31
N HIS A 365 -11.81 21.73 11.42
CA HIS A 365 -11.27 21.16 12.66
C HIS A 365 -10.90 19.68 12.50
N GLY A 366 -11.68 18.89 11.76
CA GLY A 366 -11.39 17.48 11.49
C GLY A 366 -10.11 17.27 10.67
N LYS A 367 -9.89 18.07 9.62
CA LYS A 367 -8.64 18.00 8.82
C LYS A 367 -7.41 18.39 9.63
N MET A 368 -7.52 19.41 10.47
CA MET A 368 -6.43 19.85 11.35
C MET A 368 -6.12 18.79 12.41
N TRP A 369 -7.14 18.18 13.01
CA TRP A 369 -6.97 17.08 13.96
C TRP A 369 -6.26 15.87 13.33
N LEU A 370 -6.61 15.51 12.09
CA LEU A 370 -5.91 14.45 11.35
C LEU A 370 -4.43 14.79 11.15
N ALA A 371 -4.12 15.99 10.64
CA ALA A 371 -2.74 16.39 10.38
C ALA A 371 -1.90 16.48 11.67
N VAL A 372 -2.43 17.11 12.72
CA VAL A 372 -1.71 17.28 14.00
C VAL A 372 -1.54 15.93 14.69
N GLY A 373 -2.58 15.11 14.75
CA GLY A 373 -2.51 13.77 15.34
C GLY A 373 -1.51 12.87 14.60
N PHE A 374 -1.49 12.91 13.26
CA PHE A 374 -0.49 12.22 12.46
C PHE A 374 0.94 12.64 12.84
N CYS A 375 1.23 13.94 12.86
CA CYS A 375 2.56 14.45 13.17
C CYS A 375 3.00 14.10 14.61
N ILE A 376 2.10 14.23 15.59
CA ILE A 376 2.38 13.90 16.99
C ILE A 376 2.64 12.41 17.13
N CYS A 377 1.74 11.55 16.65
CA CYS A 377 1.87 10.12 16.84
C CYS A 377 3.07 9.55 16.07
N LEU A 378 3.34 10.02 14.84
CA LEU A 378 4.54 9.62 14.10
C LEU A 378 5.83 10.07 14.82
N GLY A 379 5.89 11.33 15.25
CA GLY A 379 7.06 11.88 15.95
C GLY A 379 7.33 11.17 17.28
N LEU A 380 6.28 10.86 18.04
CA LEU A 380 6.41 10.08 19.27
C LEU A 380 6.86 8.64 19.00
N ASN A 381 6.38 8.02 17.91
CA ASN A 381 6.79 6.67 17.54
C ASN A 381 8.28 6.62 17.20
N THR A 382 8.74 7.50 16.32
CA THR A 382 10.15 7.61 15.95
C THR A 382 11.04 7.96 17.16
N ALA A 383 10.60 8.86 18.04
CA ALA A 383 11.35 9.21 19.25
C ALA A 383 11.47 8.02 20.21
N ALA A 384 10.39 7.25 20.40
CA ALA A 384 10.41 6.07 21.25
C ALA A 384 11.27 4.94 20.65
N TYR A 385 11.25 4.77 19.32
CA TYR A 385 12.14 3.87 18.59
C TYR A 385 13.60 4.22 18.91
N GLU A 386 13.96 5.49 18.75
CA GLU A 386 15.33 5.98 19.02
C GLU A 386 15.78 5.72 20.44
N LEU A 387 14.95 6.06 21.43
CA LEU A 387 15.29 5.90 22.84
C LEU A 387 15.53 4.43 23.20
N TRP A 388 14.71 3.52 22.69
CA TRP A 388 14.79 2.11 23.03
C TRP A 388 15.81 1.34 22.18
N LEU A 389 15.69 1.36 20.85
CA LEU A 389 16.44 0.46 19.97
C LEU A 389 17.80 1.04 19.57
N THR A 390 17.93 2.35 19.47
CA THR A 390 19.19 2.99 19.04
C THR A 390 20.03 3.41 20.25
N LEU A 391 19.42 4.03 21.25
CA LEU A 391 20.13 4.52 22.44
C LEU A 391 20.18 3.51 23.58
N GLY A 392 19.31 2.49 23.60
CA GLY A 392 19.26 1.48 24.67
C GLY A 392 18.78 2.03 26.03
N THR A 393 18.23 3.25 26.06
CA THR A 393 17.78 3.94 27.30
C THR A 393 16.29 3.77 27.58
N GLY A 394 15.51 3.39 26.57
CA GLY A 394 14.08 3.13 26.67
C GLY A 394 13.74 1.67 26.98
N ASN A 395 12.43 1.39 27.08
CA ASN A 395 11.89 0.04 27.26
C ASN A 395 10.88 -0.26 26.13
N ALA A 396 10.80 -1.53 25.71
CA ALA A 396 9.81 -2.07 24.80
C ALA A 396 8.38 -1.59 25.09
N ASN A 397 8.00 -1.51 26.37
CA ASN A 397 6.67 -1.07 26.79
C ASN A 397 6.36 0.37 26.39
N PHE A 398 7.37 1.25 26.41
CA PHE A 398 7.20 2.66 26.03
C PHE A 398 7.01 2.79 24.51
N PHE A 399 7.84 2.08 23.73
CA PHE A 399 7.69 2.04 22.27
C PHE A 399 6.35 1.43 21.86
N TYR A 400 5.95 0.32 22.49
CA TYR A 400 4.63 -0.26 22.27
C TYR A 400 3.48 0.69 22.65
N GLY A 401 3.62 1.44 23.74
CA GLY A 401 2.65 2.48 24.11
C GLY A 401 2.47 3.55 23.02
N MET A 402 3.55 3.94 22.33
CA MET A 402 3.46 4.88 21.20
C MET A 402 2.87 4.23 19.95
N ASN A 403 3.18 2.95 19.67
CA ASN A 403 2.49 2.19 18.63
C ASN A 403 0.98 2.06 18.89
N LEU A 404 0.56 1.91 20.16
CA LEU A 404 -0.85 1.87 20.55
C LEU A 404 -1.53 3.23 20.31
N ALA A 405 -0.88 4.34 20.66
CA ALA A 405 -1.38 5.68 20.36
C ALA A 405 -1.51 5.91 18.84
N TRP A 406 -0.51 5.48 18.06
CA TRP A 406 -0.52 5.51 16.59
C TRP A 406 -1.67 4.69 15.98
N ALA A 407 -1.90 3.48 16.48
CA ALA A 407 -3.01 2.64 16.05
C ALA A 407 -4.38 3.21 16.46
N ALA A 408 -4.51 3.76 17.67
CA ALA A 408 -5.73 4.40 18.14
C ALA A 408 -6.08 5.63 17.30
N TRP A 409 -5.08 6.46 16.95
CA TRP A 409 -5.28 7.58 16.05
C TRP A 409 -5.74 7.13 14.65
N GLN A 410 -5.11 6.09 14.08
CA GLN A 410 -5.54 5.50 12.82
C GLN A 410 -6.96 4.93 12.87
N ALA A 411 -7.34 4.26 13.96
CA ALA A 411 -8.69 3.74 14.15
C ALA A 411 -9.73 4.87 14.17
N LEU A 412 -9.44 5.97 14.86
CA LEU A 412 -10.28 7.17 14.86
C LEU A 412 -10.37 7.81 13.46
N ALA A 413 -9.24 7.91 12.74
CA ALA A 413 -9.20 8.40 11.36
C ALA A 413 -10.06 7.53 10.43
N LEU A 414 -10.00 6.19 10.58
CA LEU A 414 -10.85 5.25 9.86
C LEU A 414 -12.33 5.47 10.17
N VAL A 415 -12.71 5.63 11.45
CA VAL A 415 -14.10 5.91 11.83
C VAL A 415 -14.58 7.23 11.24
N HIS A 416 -13.77 8.28 11.27
CA HIS A 416 -14.10 9.57 10.66
C HIS A 416 -14.29 9.46 9.15
N LEU A 417 -13.40 8.72 8.47
CA LEU A 417 -13.50 8.44 7.04
C LEU A 417 -14.82 7.72 6.73
N LEU A 418 -15.11 6.61 7.43
CA LEU A 418 -16.31 5.81 7.20
C LEU A 418 -17.61 6.57 7.50
N LYS A 419 -17.63 7.41 8.54
CA LYS A 419 -18.77 8.30 8.83
C LYS A 419 -18.98 9.34 7.73
N SER A 420 -17.88 9.90 7.20
CA SER A 420 -17.98 10.87 6.11
C SER A 420 -18.44 10.23 4.81
N THR A 421 -18.09 8.96 4.57
CA THR A 421 -18.58 8.22 3.40
C THR A 421 -20.02 7.74 3.57
N SER A 422 -20.46 7.40 4.79
CA SER A 422 -21.86 7.00 5.03
C SER A 422 -22.83 8.17 4.93
N ALA A 423 -22.39 9.40 5.26
CA ALA A 423 -23.23 10.58 5.06
C ALA A 423 -23.62 10.75 3.58
N LEU A 424 -22.73 10.38 2.65
CA LEU A 424 -23.03 10.40 1.21
C LEU A 424 -24.06 9.36 0.77
N GLU A 425 -24.26 8.29 1.54
CA GLU A 425 -25.23 7.23 1.25
C GLU A 425 -26.66 7.65 1.58
N GLU A 426 -26.87 8.41 2.66
CA GLU A 426 -28.20 8.90 3.04
C GLU A 426 -28.77 9.92 2.03
N ASP A 427 -27.90 10.55 1.24
CA ASP A 427 -28.25 11.61 0.28
C ASP A 427 -28.42 11.11 -1.18
N ALA A 428 -28.08 9.85 -1.48
CA ALA A 428 -28.10 9.23 -2.82
C ALA A 428 -29.36 8.37 -3.05
#